data_AF-A0A974SKG7-F1
#
_entry.id   AF-A0A974SKG7-F1
#
_cell.length_a   1.000
_cell.length_b   1.000
_cell.length_c   1.000
_cell.angle_alpha   90.00
_cell.angle_beta   90.00
_cell.angle_gamma   90.00
#
_symmetry.space_group_name_H-M   'P 1'
#
loop_
_entity.id
_entity.type
_entity.pdbx_description
1 polymer ?
#
loop_
_entity_poly.entity_id
_entity_poly.type
_entity_poly.pdbx_seq_one_letter_code
_entity_poly.pdbx_strand_id
1 'polypeptide(L)' 'MAFAPGDIVQLKSGSPALTVVSTAGEGVSVIWFAEELSEFRDRVLPAVALDKLEVADFDEEDDEDEDEADED' A
#
# COMPACT_ATOMS: atom_id res chain seq x y z
N MET A 1 -18.07 -6.24 0.72
CA MET A 1 -16.92 -6.00 1.61
C MET A 1 -15.68 -6.30 0.79
N ALA A 2 -15.01 -5.28 0.26
CA ALA A 2 -14.14 -5.43 -0.92
C ALA A 2 -12.70 -5.01 -0.63
N PHE A 3 -12.11 -5.60 0.42
CA PHE A 3 -10.67 -5.58 0.58
C PHE A 3 -10.14 -6.98 0.25
N ALA A 4 -9.00 -7.05 -0.43
CA ALA A 4 -8.29 -8.27 -0.72
C ALA A 4 -6.88 -8.22 -0.10
N PRO A 5 -6.27 -9.36 0.23
CA PRO A 5 -4.85 -9.41 0.56
C PRO A 5 -4.02 -8.71 -0.53
N GLY A 6 -3.09 -7.85 -0.12
CA GLY A 6 -2.28 -7.00 -0.99
C GLY A 6 -2.83 -5.58 -1.20
N ASP A 7 -4.10 -5.32 -0.89
CA ASP A 7 -4.65 -3.97 -0.99
C ASP A 7 -3.93 -3.01 -0.05
N ILE A 8 -3.64 -1.80 -0.54
CA ILE A 8 -3.16 -0.70 0.27
C ILE A 8 -4.36 0.09 0.78
N VAL A 9 -4.41 0.30 2.10
CA VAL A 9 -5.53 0.96 2.78
C VAL A 9 -5.02 1.99 3.79
N GLN A 10 -5.90 2.89 4.20
CA GLN A 10 -5.64 3.87 5.26
C GLN A 10 -6.82 3.91 6.22
N LEU A 11 -6.57 4.18 7.51
CA LEU A 11 -7.65 4.60 8.40
C LEU A 11 -8.21 5.93 7.92
N LYS A 12 -9.55 6.06 7.98
CA LYS A 12 -10.28 7.33 7.73
C LYS A 12 -9.81 8.50 8.60
N SER A 13 -9.15 8.21 9.73
CA SER A 13 -8.54 9.20 10.61
C SER A 13 -7.14 9.66 10.18
N GLY A 14 -6.59 9.11 9.09
CA GLY A 14 -5.28 9.48 8.55
C GLY A 14 -4.09 8.70 9.12
N SER A 15 -4.17 7.37 9.21
CA SER A 15 -2.98 6.55 9.54
C SER A 15 -1.92 6.61 8.44
N PRO A 16 -0.70 6.11 8.66
CA PRO A 16 0.15 5.68 7.53
C PRO A 16 -0.58 4.64 6.66
N ALA A 17 -0.05 4.40 5.47
CA ALA A 17 -0.53 3.36 4.57
C ALA A 17 -0.33 1.97 5.20
N LEU A 18 -1.35 1.14 5.09
CA LEU A 18 -1.42 -0.19 5.68
C LEU A 18 -1.61 -1.21 4.55
N THR A 19 -0.96 -2.36 4.64
CA THR A 19 -1.15 -3.46 3.68
C THR A 19 -2.13 -4.47 4.25
N VAL A 20 -3.17 -4.84 3.50
CA VAL A 20 -4.12 -5.89 3.88
C VAL A 20 -3.45 -7.26 3.77
N VAL A 21 -3.46 -8.02 4.87
CA VAL A 21 -2.90 -9.38 4.93
C VAL A 21 -4.02 -10.42 4.78
N SER A 22 -5.18 -10.17 5.39
CA SER A 22 -6.31 -11.09 5.36
C SER A 22 -7.61 -10.37 5.68
N THR A 23 -8.71 -10.85 5.09
CA THR A 23 -10.08 -10.42 5.40
C THR A 23 -10.90 -11.54 6.06
N ALA A 24 -10.24 -12.60 6.53
CA ALA A 24 -10.91 -13.70 7.21
C ALA A 24 -11.33 -13.30 8.63
N GLY A 25 -12.63 -13.41 8.94
CA GLY A 25 -13.19 -13.19 10.27
C GLY A 25 -14.03 -11.91 10.39
N GLU A 26 -14.01 -11.30 11.58
CA GLU A 26 -14.83 -10.11 11.92
C GLU A 26 -14.19 -8.77 11.53
N GLY A 27 -13.04 -8.78 10.83
CA GLY A 27 -12.31 -7.57 10.47
C GLY A 27 -11.26 -7.77 9.38
N VAL A 28 -10.48 -6.73 9.12
CA VAL A 28 -9.40 -6.71 8.14
C VAL A 28 -8.08 -6.71 8.90
N SER A 29 -7.28 -7.76 8.72
CA SER A 29 -5.92 -7.83 9.23
C SER A 29 -5.01 -7.03 8.31
N VAL A 30 -4.26 -6.11 8.90
CA VAL A 30 -3.33 -5.24 8.19
C VAL A 30 -1.96 -5.26 8.86
N ILE A 31 -0.94 -4.97 8.07
CA ILE A 31 0.45 -4.78 8.52
C ILE A 31 0.99 -3.44 7.99
N TRP A 32 1.82 -2.77 8.78
CA TRP A 32 2.55 -1.57 8.37
C TRP A 32 3.88 -1.47 9.10
N PHE A 33 4.80 -0.66 8.59
CA PHE A 33 6.02 -0.32 9.28
C PHE A 33 5.79 0.92 10.14
N ALA A 34 5.96 0.81 11.45
CA ALA A 34 5.84 1.93 12.38
C ALA A 34 7.21 2.63 12.49
N GLU A 35 7.42 3.68 11.70
CA GLU A 35 8.72 4.38 11.60
C GLU A 35 9.26 4.83 12.97
N GLU A 36 8.38 5.37 13.83
CA GLU A 36 8.73 5.82 15.19
C GLU A 36 9.34 4.72 16.07
N LEU A 37 8.99 3.46 15.78
CA LEU A 37 9.43 2.29 16.53
C LEU A 37 10.43 1.42 15.74
N SER A 38 10.64 1.73 14.46
CA SER A 38 11.50 0.98 13.54
C SER A 38 11.17 -0.52 13.49
N GLU A 39 9.89 -0.88 13.52
CA GLU A 39 9.41 -2.26 13.51
C GLU A 39 8.11 -2.43 12.70
N PHE A 40 7.82 -3.66 12.27
CA PHE A 40 6.52 -4.00 11.68
C PHE A 40 5.47 -4.16 12.77
N ARG A 41 4.28 -3.61 12.53
CA ARG A 41 3.10 -3.72 13.39
C ARG A 41 1.95 -4.31 12.60
N ASP A 42 1.16 -5.14 13.26
CA ASP A 42 -0.05 -5.73 12.72
C ASP A 42 -1.27 -5.48 13.63
N ARG A 43 -2.44 -5.29 13.02
CA ARG A 43 -3.72 -5.16 13.73
C ARG A 43 -4.89 -5.68 12.90
N VAL A 44 -5.96 -6.06 13.59
CA VAL A 44 -7.26 -6.31 12.98
C VAL A 44 -8.12 -5.07 13.18
N LEU A 45 -8.55 -4.47 12.07
CA LEU A 45 -9.33 -3.23 12.05
C LEU A 45 -10.71 -3.47 11.44
N PRO A 46 -11.76 -2.76 11.89
CA PRO A 46 -13.07 -2.89 11.29
C PRO A 46 -13.07 -2.29 9.88
N ALA A 47 -13.62 -3.03 8.91
CA ALA A 47 -13.63 -2.62 7.50
C ALA A 47 -14.24 -1.22 7.27
N VAL A 48 -15.22 -0.81 8.10
CA VAL A 48 -15.87 0.51 7.98
C VAL A 48 -14.91 1.68 8.26
N ALA A 49 -13.81 1.45 8.98
CA ALA A 49 -12.82 2.46 9.34
C ALA A 49 -11.71 2.63 8.30
N LEU A 50 -11.70 1.80 7.25
CA LEU A 50 -10.65 1.78 6.23
C LEU A 50 -11.17 2.37 4.93
N ASP A 51 -10.29 3.08 4.22
CA ASP A 51 -10.44 3.46 2.82
C ASP A 51 -9.34 2.79 2.00
N LYS A 52 -9.69 2.30 0.80
CA LYS A 52 -8.71 1.74 -0.14
C LYS A 52 -7.99 2.90 -0.83
N LEU A 53 -6.66 2.84 -0.84
CA LEU A 53 -5.84 3.78 -1.60
C LEU A 53 -5.66 3.22 -3.01
N GLU A 54 -5.96 4.04 -4.01
CA GLU A 54 -5.54 3.78 -5.39
C GLU A 54 -4.08 4.19 -5.49
N VAL A 55 -3.19 3.24 -5.20
CA VAL A 55 -1.79 3.39 -5.57
C VAL A 55 -1.77 3.09 -7.06
N ALA A 56 -1.50 4.10 -7.89
CA ALA A 56 -1.20 3.85 -9.30
C ALA A 56 -0.10 2.77 -9.31
N ASP A 57 -0.36 1.66 -10.01
CA ASP A 57 0.71 0.74 -10.37
C ASP A 57 1.84 1.62 -10.88
N PHE A 58 3.01 1.54 -10.25
CA PHE A 58 4.22 2.10 -10.79
C PHE A 58 4.49 1.26 -12.05
N ASP A 59 3.80 1.63 -13.13
CA ASP A 59 4.12 1.21 -14.49
C ASP A 59 5.61 1.50 -14.61
N GLU A 60 6.38 0.43 -14.81
CA GLU A 60 7.82 0.46 -14.94
C GLU A 60 8.17 1.65 -15.85
N GLU A 61 8.83 2.68 -15.30
CA GLU A 61 9.40 3.74 -16.12
C GLU A 61 10.30 3.03 -17.13
N ASP A 62 9.79 2.94 -18.36
CA ASP A 62 10.52 2.47 -19.53
C ASP A 62 11.77 3.35 -19.62
N ASP A 63 12.91 2.78 -19.24
CA ASP A 63 14.26 3.29 -19.50
C ASP A 63 14.42 3.39 -21.03
N GLU A 64 13.82 4.40 -21.66
CA GLU A 64 14.24 4.89 -22.97
C GLU A 64 15.54 5.68 -22.77
N ASP A 65 16.64 4.94 -22.60
CA ASP A 65 18.00 5.38 -22.92
C ASP A 65 18.01 5.80 -24.40
N GLU A 66 17.70 7.06 -24.69
CA GLU A 66 17.99 7.68 -25.99
C GLU A 66 19.40 8.27 -25.93
N ASP A 67 20.38 7.37 -26.08
CA ASP A 67 21.76 7.68 -26.46
C ASP A 67 21.78 8.38 -27.84
N GLU A 68 21.59 9.70 -27.89
CA GLU A 68 21.97 10.50 -29.05
C GLU A 68 23.49 10.72 -29.06
N ALA A 69 24.21 9.72 -29.57
CA ALA A 69 25.54 9.86 -30.12
C ALA A 69 25.46 9.98 -31.66
N ASP A 70 25.66 11.18 -32.21
CA ASP A 70 26.24 11.44 -33.55
C ASP A 70 26.45 12.98 -33.68
N GLU A 71 27.66 13.50 -33.48
CA GLU A 71 28.64 13.90 -34.52
C GLU A 71 28.17 15.05 -35.47
N ASP A 72 28.55 16.31 -35.15
CA ASP A 72 29.33 17.23 -36.03
C ASP A 72 29.88 18.46 -35.24
#